data_AF-A0A6A0A6D6-F1
#
_entry.id   AF-A0A6A0A6D6-F1
#
_cell.length_a   1.000
_cell.length_b   1.000
_cell.length_c   1.000
_cell.angle_alpha   90.00
_cell.angle_beta   90.00
_cell.angle_gamma   90.00
#
_symmetry.space_group_name_H-M   'P 1'
#
loop_
_entity.id
_entity.type
_entity.pdbx_description
1 polymer ?
#
loop_
_entity_poly.entity_id
_entity_poly.type
_entity_poly.pdbx_seq_one_letter_code
_entity_poly.pdbx_strand_id
1 'polypeptide(L)' 'MSPRQPVLLVDVNAYLPPAEYKVEWAQAMRQQRETDIYTEEEVQFQERVFARSGLHPQRTYLPPSLNPRFVDVYRKT' A
#
# COMPACT_ATOMS: atom_id res chain seq x y z
N MET A 1 23.54 -43.05 10.74
CA MET A 1 23.14 -41.71 10.27
C MET A 1 23.53 -40.71 11.35
N SER A 2 24.29 -39.67 11.03
CA SER A 2 24.61 -38.61 11.98
C SER A 2 23.32 -37.85 12.35
N PRO A 3 23.08 -37.47 13.62
CA PRO A 3 21.90 -36.71 14.00
C PRO A 3 21.90 -35.37 13.26
N ARG A 4 20.76 -35.00 12.65
CA ARG A 4 20.60 -33.68 12.02
C ARG A 4 20.72 -32.61 13.12
N GLN A 5 21.67 -31.69 12.97
CA GLN A 5 21.79 -30.56 13.86
C GLN A 5 20.52 -29.68 13.77
N PRO A 6 20.00 -29.18 14.89
CA PRO A 6 18.82 -28.32 14.90
C PRO A 6 19.13 -26.97 14.24
N VAL A 7 18.18 -26.49 13.44
CA VAL A 7 18.20 -25.12 12.89
C VAL A 7 17.67 -24.19 13.97
N LEU A 8 18.52 -23.26 14.41
CA LEU A 8 18.15 -22.26 15.41
C LEU A 8 17.62 -21.02 14.69
N LEU A 9 16.43 -20.56 15.07
CA LEU A 9 15.93 -19.26 14.64
C LEU A 9 16.67 -18.19 15.45
N VAL A 10 17.52 -17.44 14.78
CA VAL A 10 18.14 -16.22 15.34
C VAL A 10 17.11 -15.11 15.24
N ASP A 11 16.98 -14.28 16.27
CA ASP A 11 15.91 -13.26 16.38
C ASP A 11 15.68 -12.49 15.07
N VAL A 12 14.42 -12.47 14.63
CA VAL A 12 13.98 -11.68 13.47
C VAL A 12 13.18 -10.51 13.98
N ASN A 13 13.74 -9.31 13.85
CA ASN A 13 13.06 -8.06 14.16
C ASN A 13 12.54 -7.43 12.89
N ALA A 14 11.27 -7.02 12.89
CA ALA A 14 10.63 -6.27 11.82
C ALA A 14 10.00 -5.01 12.40
N TYR A 15 10.18 -3.90 11.70
CA TYR A 15 9.68 -2.60 12.13
C TYR A 15 8.68 -2.08 11.11
N LEU A 16 7.64 -1.41 11.59
CA LEU A 16 6.72 -0.70 10.72
C LEU A 16 7.40 0.55 10.15
N PRO A 17 7.04 0.97 8.93
CA PRO A 17 7.49 2.26 8.42
C PRO A 17 6.98 3.42 9.30
N PRO A 18 7.62 4.61 9.21
CA PRO A 18 7.15 5.82 9.86
C PRO A 18 5.66 6.09 9.59
N ALA A 19 4.96 6.62 10.60
CA ALA A 19 3.51 6.84 10.52
C ALA A 19 3.10 7.78 9.36
N GLU A 20 3.97 8.71 8.97
CA GLU A 20 3.77 9.61 7.82
C GLU A 20 3.70 8.90 6.46
N TYR A 21 4.19 7.66 6.36
CA TYR A 21 4.11 6.85 5.13
C TYR A 21 2.83 6.03 5.04
N LYS A 22 2.00 6.06 6.10
CA LYS A 22 0.70 5.38 6.10
C LYS A 22 -0.23 6.05 5.08
N VAL A 23 -0.95 5.22 4.33
CA VAL A 23 -1.94 5.67 3.36
C VAL A 23 -3.32 5.19 3.78
N GLU A 24 -4.26 6.13 3.82
CA GLU A 24 -5.68 5.84 4.00
C GLU A 24 -6.32 5.57 2.64
N TRP A 25 -6.81 4.34 2.44
CA TRP A 25 -7.29 3.92 1.12
C TRP A 25 -8.44 4.79 0.58
N ALA A 26 -9.37 5.17 1.45
CA ALA A 26 -10.47 6.05 1.05
C ALA A 26 -9.98 7.42 0.53
N GLN A 27 -8.89 7.94 1.09
CA GLN A 27 -8.27 9.17 0.59
C GLN A 27 -7.59 8.93 -0.76
N ALA A 28 -6.84 7.83 -0.90
CA ALA A 28 -6.18 7.48 -2.16
C ALA A 28 -7.17 7.32 -3.32
N MET A 29 -8.34 6.69 -3.07
CA MET A 29 -9.40 6.54 -4.09
C MET A 29 -10.04 7.87 -4.48
N ARG A 30 -10.28 8.76 -3.52
CA ARG A 30 -10.74 10.12 -3.85
C ARG A 30 -9.73 10.84 -4.74
N GLN A 31 -8.46 10.79 -4.38
CA GLN A 31 -7.39 11.41 -5.15
C GLN A 31 -7.28 10.82 -6.57
N GLN A 32 -7.40 9.49 -6.73
CA GLN A 32 -7.41 8.88 -8.07
C GLN A 32 -8.55 9.40 -8.94
N ARG A 33 -9.76 9.52 -8.37
CA ARG A 33 -10.93 10.07 -9.10
C ARG A 33 -10.77 11.54 -9.47
N GLU A 34 -9.99 12.30 -8.71
CA GLU A 34 -9.64 13.70 -8.96
C GLU A 34 -8.52 13.90 -10.01
N THR A 35 -7.95 12.81 -10.54
CA THR A 35 -6.91 12.83 -11.58
C THR A 35 -7.43 12.33 -12.92
N ASP A 36 -6.80 12.75 -14.02
CA ASP A 36 -7.03 12.18 -15.36
C ASP A 36 -6.11 10.99 -15.69
N ILE A 37 -5.47 10.40 -14.66
CA ILE A 37 -4.58 9.25 -14.84
C ILE A 37 -5.38 7.98 -15.16
N TYR A 38 -6.56 7.84 -14.57
CA TYR A 38 -7.41 6.66 -14.71
C TYR A 38 -8.81 7.04 -15.17
N THR A 39 -9.38 6.21 -16.03
CA THR A 39 -10.81 6.23 -16.35
C THR A 39 -11.63 5.75 -15.15
N GLU A 40 -12.92 6.08 -15.14
CA GLU A 40 -13.84 5.63 -14.10
C GLU A 40 -13.92 4.09 -14.00
N GLU A 41 -13.84 3.39 -15.14
CA GLU A 41 -13.84 1.92 -15.18
C GLU A 41 -12.60 1.33 -14.49
N GLU A 42 -11.43 1.90 -14.75
CA GLU A 42 -10.17 1.50 -14.12
C GLU A 42 -10.18 1.76 -12.61
N VAL A 43 -10.73 2.88 -12.17
CA VAL A 43 -10.89 3.18 -10.74
C VAL A 43 -11.81 2.15 -10.08
N GLN A 44 -12.96 1.85 -10.68
CA GLN A 44 -13.88 0.84 -10.14
C GLN A 44 -13.25 -0.56 -10.09
N PHE A 45 -12.41 -0.89 -11.08
CA PHE A 45 -11.64 -2.13 -11.04
C PHE A 45 -10.66 -2.16 -9.87
N GLN A 46 -9.90 -1.08 -9.65
CA GLN A 46 -8.97 -0.96 -8.52
C GLN A 46 -9.68 -1.08 -7.17
N GLU A 47 -10.85 -0.44 -7.01
CA GLU A 47 -11.67 -0.58 -5.81
C GLU A 47 -12.08 -2.03 -5.54
N ARG A 48 -12.51 -2.76 -6.58
CA ARG A 48 -12.88 -4.19 -6.47
C ARG A 48 -11.70 -5.09 -6.12
N VAL A 49 -10.52 -4.79 -6.65
CA VAL A 49 -9.27 -5.52 -6.34
C VAL A 49 -8.88 -5.26 -4.90
N PHE A 50 -8.85 -4.00 -4.46
CA PHE A 50 -8.45 -3.67 -3.10
C PHE A 50 -9.39 -4.28 -2.07
N ALA A 51 -10.71 -4.21 -2.30
CA ALA A 51 -11.72 -4.81 -1.42
C ALA A 51 -11.54 -6.32 -1.20
N ARG A 52 -10.84 -7.02 -2.10
CA ARG A 52 -10.57 -8.47 -2.03
C ARG A 52 -9.10 -8.82 -1.81
N SER A 53 -8.23 -7.83 -1.62
CA SER A 53 -6.77 -8.02 -1.53
C SER A 53 -6.29 -8.62 -0.21
N GLY A 54 -7.13 -8.59 0.83
CA GLY A 54 -6.72 -8.92 2.20
C GLY A 54 -5.87 -7.83 2.87
N LEU A 55 -5.61 -6.70 2.20
CA LEU A 55 -4.91 -5.57 2.77
C LEU A 55 -5.82 -4.79 3.73
N HIS A 56 -5.23 -4.31 4.82
CA HIS A 56 -5.96 -3.49 5.77
C HIS A 56 -6.14 -2.06 5.21
N PRO A 57 -7.35 -1.46 5.27
CA PRO A 57 -7.64 -0.16 4.65
C PRO A 57 -6.83 1.03 5.20
N GLN A 58 -6.26 0.86 6.40
CA GLN A 58 -5.55 1.89 7.19
C GLN A 58 -4.17 1.45 7.71
N ARG A 59 -3.64 0.30 7.25
CA ARG A 59 -2.32 -0.19 7.69
C ARG A 59 -1.40 -0.52 6.52
N THR A 60 -1.68 0.09 5.38
CA THR A 60 -0.82 0.05 4.20
C THR A 60 0.11 1.26 4.23
N TYR A 61 1.38 1.03 3.94
CA TYR A 61 2.40 2.05 3.86
C TYR A 61 2.96 2.05 2.44
N LEU A 62 3.05 3.22 1.83
CA LEU A 62 3.66 3.39 0.52
C LEU A 62 4.97 4.17 0.64
N PRO A 63 5.99 3.83 -0.14
CA PRO A 63 7.24 4.59 -0.18
C PRO A 63 6.97 6.02 -0.70
N PRO A 64 7.80 7.01 -0.34
CA PRO A 64 7.61 8.41 -0.76
C PRO A 64 7.42 8.59 -2.27
N SER A 65 8.08 7.78 -3.10
CA SER A 65 7.96 7.83 -4.56
C SER A 65 6.60 7.42 -5.12
N LEU A 66 5.76 6.74 -4.34
CA LEU A 66 4.43 6.27 -4.73
C LEU A 66 3.32 6.80 -3.83
N ASN A 67 3.67 7.45 -2.72
CA ASN A 67 2.72 7.85 -1.71
C ASN A 67 2.10 9.21 -2.08
N PRO A 68 0.77 9.30 -2.24
CA PRO A 68 0.07 10.53 -2.67
C PRO A 68 0.28 11.75 -1.77
N ARG A 69 0.80 11.56 -0.55
CA ARG A 69 1.19 12.67 0.33
C ARG A 69 2.47 13.38 -0.14
N PHE A 70 3.34 12.68 -0.86
CA PHE A 70 4.69 13.15 -1.23
C PHE A 70 4.88 13.33 -2.74
N VAL A 71 4.00 12.78 -3.57
CA VAL A 71 4.00 12.99 -5.02
C VAL A 71 2.99 14.05 -5.41
N ASP A 72 3.35 14.90 -6.37
CA ASP A 72 2.41 15.88 -6.92
C ASP A 72 1.30 15.17 -7.69
N VAL A 73 0.06 15.54 -7.38
CA VAL A 73 -1.14 15.01 -8.01
C VAL A 73 -1.67 16.05 -8.98
N TYR A 74 -1.51 15.81 -10.29
CA TYR A 74 -2.09 16.66 -11.33
C TYR A 74 -3.61 16.51 -11.31
N ARG A 75 -4.29 17.52 -10.75
CA ARG A 75 -5.76 17.57 -10.70
C ARG A 75 -6.31 17.88 -12.09
N LYS A 76 -7.50 17.36 -12.38
CA LYS A 76 -8.27 17.74 -13.58
C LYS A 76 -8.47 19.27 -13.59
N THR A 77 -8.19 19.90 -14.73
CA THR A 77 -8.55 21.31 -15.01
C THR A 77 -10.02 21.46 -15.34
#